data_AF-A0A836VHH2-F1
#
_entry.id   AF-A0A836VHH2-F1
#
_cell.length_a   1.000
_cell.length_b   1.000
_cell.length_c   1.000
_cell.angle_alpha   90.00
_cell.angle_beta   90.00
_cell.angle_gamma   90.00
#
_symmetry.space_group_name_H-M   'P 1'
#
loop_
_entity.id
_entity.type
_entity.pdbx_description
1 polymer ?
#
loop_
_entity_poly.entity_id
_entity_poly.type
_entity_poly.pdbx_seq_one_letter_code
_entity_poly.pdbx_strand_id
1 'polypeptide(L)'
;MRTLNLFLLFFFLFALNSYSLPKCEGNDFNKWDRCFGTVEQGGAKYVGEFKDGEYHGKGTYTFASGNKYVGGHKDGKRHGKGT
;
A
#
# COMPACT_ATOMS: atom_id res chain seq x y z
N MET A 1 -7.53 1.91 45.43
CA MET A 1 -6.76 0.69 45.15
C MET A 1 -7.27 0.08 43.84
N ARG A 2 -6.44 0.14 42.78
CA ARG A 2 -6.32 -0.86 41.69
C ARG A 2 -7.47 -1.12 40.69
N THR A 3 -8.02 -0.11 40.00
CA THR A 3 -8.79 -0.40 38.76
C THR A 3 -8.54 0.56 37.58
N LEU A 4 -7.91 1.73 37.79
CA LEU A 4 -7.74 2.72 36.71
C LEU A 4 -6.71 2.32 35.62
N ASN A 5 -5.83 1.34 35.90
CA ASN A 5 -4.79 0.88 34.97
C ASN A 5 -5.22 -0.29 34.05
N LEU A 6 -6.35 -0.96 34.31
CA LEU A 6 -6.74 -2.15 33.55
C LEU A 6 -7.55 -1.82 32.28
N PHE A 7 -8.27 -0.70 32.27
CA PHE A 7 -9.07 -0.26 31.11
C PHE A 7 -8.20 0.37 30.00
N LEU A 8 -7.10 1.04 30.36
CA LEU A 8 -6.16 1.63 29.39
C LEU A 8 -5.33 0.57 28.64
N LEU A 9 -5.07 -0.58 29.27
CA LEU A 9 -4.38 -1.70 28.62
C LEU A 9 -5.24 -2.42 27.58
N PHE A 10 -6.57 -2.36 27.70
CA PHE A 10 -7.49 -3.02 26.76
C PHE A 10 -7.61 -2.24 25.43
N PHE A 11 -7.55 -0.91 25.49
CA PHE A 11 -7.52 -0.06 24.30
C PHE A 11 -6.20 -0.17 23.52
N PHE A 12 -5.12 -0.55 24.21
CA PHE A 12 -3.78 -0.67 23.62
C PHE A 12 -3.61 -1.95 22.78
N LEU A 13 -4.38 -3.01 23.06
CA LEU A 13 -4.33 -4.28 22.32
C LEU A 13 -5.05 -4.23 20.97
N PHE A 14 -6.03 -3.35 20.80
CA PHE A 14 -6.80 -3.24 19.55
C PHE A 14 -6.03 -2.54 18.41
N ALA A 15 -4.98 -1.79 18.75
CA ALA A 15 -4.19 -1.00 17.79
C ALA A 15 -3.21 -1.83 16.94
N LEU A 16 -3.09 -3.15 17.17
CA LEU A 16 -2.14 -4.02 16.49
C LEU A 16 -2.78 -4.99 15.49
N ASN A 17 -4.01 -4.75 15.05
CA ASN A 17 -4.47 -5.37 13.80
C ASN A 17 -3.71 -4.71 12.65
N SER A 18 -2.51 -5.23 12.39
CA SER A 18 -1.66 -4.87 11.27
C SER A 18 -2.39 -5.25 9.98
N TYR A 19 -3.20 -4.34 9.43
CA TYR A 19 -3.82 -4.52 8.12
C TYR A 19 -2.76 -4.37 7.02
N SER A 20 -1.90 -5.38 6.90
CA SER A 20 -1.04 -5.57 5.72
C SER A 20 -1.85 -6.21 4.60
N LEU A 21 -1.84 -5.62 3.41
CA LEU A 21 -2.49 -6.20 2.24
C LEU A 21 -1.82 -7.53 1.83
N PRO A 22 -2.59 -8.49 1.29
CA PRO A 22 -2.02 -9.70 0.70
C PRO A 22 -1.15 -9.37 -0.51
N LYS A 23 -0.26 -10.28 -0.91
CA LYS A 23 0.50 -10.13 -2.16
C LYS A 23 -0.42 -10.30 -3.37
N CYS A 24 -0.17 -9.53 -4.43
CA CYS A 24 -0.83 -9.80 -5.71
C CYS A 24 -0.29 -11.10 -6.31
N GLU A 25 -1.19 -11.99 -6.72
CA GLU A 25 -0.85 -13.31 -7.27
C GLU A 25 -1.07 -13.36 -8.79
N GLY A 26 -0.24 -14.14 -9.47
CA GLY A 26 -0.31 -14.33 -10.91
C GLY A 26 0.15 -13.11 -11.73
N ASN A 27 -0.12 -13.17 -13.02
CA ASN A 27 0.28 -12.19 -14.04
C ASN A 27 -0.90 -11.48 -14.70
N ASP A 28 -2.12 -11.75 -14.26
CA ASP A 28 -3.35 -11.14 -14.77
C ASP A 28 -3.70 -9.90 -13.95
N PHE A 29 -3.33 -8.73 -14.48
CA PHE A 29 -3.54 -7.45 -13.81
C PHE A 29 -5.01 -7.18 -13.47
N ASN A 30 -5.96 -7.69 -14.25
CA ASN A 30 -7.38 -7.46 -14.00
C ASN A 30 -7.87 -8.17 -12.72
N LYS A 31 -7.10 -9.13 -12.18
CA LYS A 31 -7.42 -9.84 -10.94
C LYS A 31 -6.84 -9.18 -9.69
N TRP A 32 -6.00 -8.15 -9.86
CA TRP A 32 -5.33 -7.51 -8.74
C TRP A 32 -6.28 -6.51 -8.07
N ASP A 33 -7.02 -7.00 -7.07
CA ASP A 33 -7.86 -6.20 -6.18
C ASP A 33 -7.33 -6.22 -4.75
N ARG A 34 -7.15 -5.03 -4.16
CA ARG A 34 -6.72 -4.80 -2.77
C ARG A 34 -5.53 -5.68 -2.36
N CYS A 35 -4.45 -5.59 -3.12
CA CYS A 35 -3.23 -6.35 -2.89
C CYS A 35 -1.99 -5.47 -3.01
N PHE A 36 -0.85 -5.93 -2.49
CA PHE A 36 0.45 -5.28 -2.61
C PHE A 36 1.30 -6.02 -3.64
N GLY A 37 1.78 -5.30 -4.65
CA GLY A 37 2.43 -5.89 -5.81
C GLY A 37 3.66 -5.12 -6.30
N THR A 38 4.33 -5.69 -7.27
CA THR A 38 5.44 -5.05 -8.00
C THR A 38 5.25 -5.25 -9.49
N VAL A 39 5.40 -4.18 -10.27
CA VAL A 39 5.32 -4.20 -11.73
C VAL A 39 6.53 -3.50 -12.30
N GLU A 40 7.16 -4.13 -13.27
CA GLU A 40 8.29 -3.59 -14.02
C GLU A 40 7.90 -3.52 -15.49
N GLN A 41 7.91 -2.33 -16.08
CA GLN A 41 7.53 -2.11 -17.47
C GLN A 41 8.39 -1.01 -18.08
N GLY A 42 9.06 -1.30 -19.20
CA GLY A 42 9.83 -0.31 -19.95
C GLY A 42 10.95 0.37 -19.14
N GLY A 43 11.55 -0.34 -18.19
CA GLY A 43 12.59 0.19 -17.28
C GLY A 43 12.06 1.00 -16.10
N ALA A 44 10.75 1.27 -16.04
CA ALA A 44 10.10 1.81 -14.85
C ALA A 44 9.63 0.69 -13.93
N LYS A 45 9.55 0.97 -12.63
CA LYS A 45 9.12 0.03 -11.60
C LYS A 45 8.13 0.67 -10.64
N TYR A 46 6.98 0.02 -10.44
CA TYR A 46 6.04 0.38 -9.38
C TYR A 46 6.04 -0.68 -8.28
N VAL A 47 6.09 -0.25 -7.03
CA VAL A 47 5.93 -1.10 -5.84
C VAL A 47 4.89 -0.45 -4.93
N GLY A 48 3.75 -1.09 -4.73
CA GLY A 48 2.67 -0.48 -3.97
C GLY A 48 1.37 -1.26 -4.00
N GLU A 49 0.32 -0.61 -3.54
CA GLU A 49 -1.02 -1.18 -3.50
C GLU A 49 -1.67 -1.13 -4.88
N PHE A 50 -2.54 -2.11 -5.13
CA PHE A 50 -3.34 -2.27 -6.32
C PHE A 50 -4.81 -2.44 -5.97
N LYS A 51 -5.67 -1.90 -6.82
CA LYS A 51 -7.12 -2.06 -6.74
C LYS A 51 -7.70 -2.04 -8.15
N ASP A 52 -8.61 -2.95 -8.46
CA ASP A 52 -9.23 -3.06 -9.78
C ASP A 52 -8.20 -3.09 -10.95
N GLY A 53 -7.03 -3.69 -10.69
CA GLY A 53 -5.91 -3.78 -11.63
C GLY A 53 -5.07 -2.52 -11.82
N GLU A 54 -5.36 -1.43 -11.10
CA GLU A 54 -4.65 -0.16 -11.19
C GLU A 54 -3.86 0.16 -9.92
N TYR A 55 -2.85 1.04 -10.05
CA TYR A 55 -2.11 1.57 -8.92
C TYR A 55 -3.05 2.34 -7.97
N HIS A 56 -3.00 1.98 -6.69
CA HIS A 56 -3.86 2.56 -5.66
C HIS A 56 -3.10 2.76 -4.35
N GLY A 57 -3.70 3.48 -3.40
CA GLY A 57 -3.18 3.60 -2.04
C GLY A 57 -1.77 4.20 -2.01
N LYS A 58 -0.87 3.64 -1.19
CA LYS A 58 0.53 4.07 -1.12
C LYS A 58 1.39 3.26 -2.08
N GLY A 59 2.28 3.94 -2.79
CA GLY A 59 3.22 3.28 -3.69
C GLY A 59 4.46 4.10 -3.99
N THR A 60 5.50 3.40 -4.46
CA THR A 60 6.72 3.99 -5.00
C THR A 60 6.80 3.69 -6.49
N TYR A 61 6.80 4.74 -7.30
CA TYR A 61 7.06 4.66 -8.74
C TYR A 61 8.49 5.10 -9.03
N THR A 62 9.32 4.21 -9.53
CA THR A 62 10.67 4.49 -10.01
C THR A 62 10.62 4.62 -11.53
N PHE A 63 10.96 5.80 -12.04
CA PHE A 63 11.04 6.08 -13.47
C PHE A 63 12.26 5.38 -14.09
N ALA A 64 12.22 5.13 -15.40
CA ALA A 64 13.36 4.59 -16.13
C ALA A 64 14.62 5.48 -16.04
N SER A 65 14.46 6.78 -15.78
CA SER A 65 15.55 7.72 -15.51
C SER A 65 16.20 7.54 -14.12
N GLY A 66 15.66 6.67 -13.26
CA GLY A 66 16.10 6.46 -11.88
C GLY A 66 15.42 7.37 -10.84
N ASN A 67 14.69 8.40 -11.29
CA ASN A 67 13.89 9.24 -10.39
C ASN A 67 12.82 8.40 -9.68
N LYS A 68 12.39 8.83 -8.50
CA LYS A 68 11.36 8.14 -7.71
C LYS A 68 10.26 9.11 -7.33
N TYR A 69 9.04 8.59 -7.32
CA TYR A 69 7.87 9.22 -6.72
C TYR A 69 7.36 8.29 -5.64
N VAL A 70 7.35 8.77 -4.40
CA VAL A 70 6.79 8.05 -3.24
C VAL A 70 5.55 8.80 -2.81
N GLY A 71 4.37 8.20 -2.95
CA GLY A 71 3.15 8.91 -2.62
C GLY A 71 1.88 8.10 -2.84
N GLY A 72 0.76 8.81 -2.72
CA GLY A 72 -0.54 8.23 -2.98
C GLY A 72 -0.78 7.99 -4.48
N HIS A 73 -1.59 6.97 -4.78
CA HIS A 73 -2.10 6.65 -6.10
C HIS A 73 -3.61 6.40 -6.00
N LYS A 74 -4.35 6.81 -7.03
CA LYS A 74 -5.78 6.57 -7.16
C LYS A 74 -6.11 6.46 -8.64
N ASP A 75 -6.85 5.42 -9.01
CA ASP A 75 -7.30 5.14 -10.38
C ASP A 75 -6.12 5.25 -11.38
N GLY A 76 -5.02 4.58 -11.05
CA GLY A 76 -3.79 4.53 -11.86
C GLY A 76 -2.94 5.79 -11.86
N LYS A 77 -3.38 6.87 -11.20
CA LYS A 77 -2.72 8.19 -11.22
C LYS A 77 -2.13 8.54 -9.87
N ARG A 78 -1.01 9.28 -9.89
CA ARG A 78 -0.45 9.90 -8.68
C ARG A 78 -1.50 10.81 -8.04
N HIS A 79 -1.76 10.62 -6.75
CA HIS A 79 -2.78 11.33 -6.00
C HIS A 79 -2.30 11.69 -4.59
N GLY A 80 -2.66 12.89 -4.12
CA GLY A 80 -2.24 13.37 -2.80
C GLY A 80 -0.79 13.88 -2.77
N LYS A 81 -0.20 13.93 -1.57
CA LYS A 81 1.19 14.35 -1.38
C LYS A 81 2.13 13.20 -1.70
N GLY A 82 3.19 13.49 -2.44
CA GLY A 82 4.30 12.59 -2.67
C GLY A 82 5.62 13.34 -2.79
N THR A 83 6.72 12.61 -2.64
CA THR A 83 8.11 13.11 -2.68
C THR A 83 8.87 12.44 -3.80
#